data_AF-A0A2J8SNP5-F1
#
_entry.id   AF-A0A2J8SNP5-F1
#
_cell.length_a   1.000
_cell.length_b   1.000
_cell.length_c   1.000
_cell.angle_alpha   90.00
_cell.angle_beta   90.00
_cell.angle_gamma   90.00
#
_symmetry.space_group_name_H-M   'P 1'
#
loop_
_entity.id
_entity.type
_entity.pdbx_description
1 polymer ?
#
loop_
_entity_poly.entity_id
_entity_poly.type
_entity_poly.pdbx_seq_one_letter_code
_entity_poly.pdbx_strand_id
1 'polypeptide(L)'
;MRKLVLSGFLASEEIYINQLEALLLPMKPLKATATTSQPVLTIQQIETIFYKIQDIYEIHKEFYDNLCPKVQQWDSQVTMGHLFQKLASQLGVYKAFVDNYKVALETAEKCSQSNNQFQKISEELKVKGPKDSKDSHTSVTMEALLYKPIDRVTRSTLVLHDLLKHTP
;
A
#
# COMPACT_ATOMS: atom_id res chain seq x y z
N MET A 1 13.47 24.41 0.44
CA MET A 1 13.10 23.35 -0.54
C MET A 1 12.95 21.96 0.07
N ARG A 2 13.90 21.46 0.87
CA ARG A 2 13.85 20.11 1.48
C ARG A 2 12.54 19.78 2.23
N LYS A 3 12.03 20.71 3.05
CA LYS A 3 10.71 20.56 3.72
C LYS A 3 9.56 20.38 2.73
N LEU A 4 9.51 21.17 1.66
CA LEU A 4 8.43 21.09 0.65
C LEU A 4 8.44 19.75 -0.08
N VAL A 5 9.62 19.27 -0.49
CA VAL A 5 9.78 17.95 -1.12
C VAL A 5 9.32 16.84 -0.17
N LEU A 6 9.72 16.90 1.10
CA LEU A 6 9.33 15.92 2.10
C LEU A 6 7.85 15.98 2.48
N SER A 7 7.24 17.17 2.55
CA SER A 7 5.81 17.33 2.75
C SER A 7 5.00 16.77 1.58
N GLY A 8 5.44 17.02 0.33
CA GLY A 8 4.81 16.43 -0.86
C GLY A 8 4.95 14.90 -0.88
N PHE A 9 6.13 14.40 -0.52
CA PHE A 9 6.35 12.97 -0.38
C PHE A 9 5.47 12.36 0.72
N LEU A 10 5.36 12.97 1.90
CA LEU A 10 4.48 12.51 2.98
C LEU A 10 3.02 12.47 2.56
N ALA A 11 2.52 13.50 1.86
CA ALA A 11 1.15 13.49 1.35
C ALA A 11 0.93 12.32 0.38
N SER A 12 1.90 12.04 -0.50
CA SER A 12 1.82 10.88 -1.40
C SER A 12 1.88 9.54 -0.64
N GLU A 13 2.61 9.49 0.46
CA GLU A 13 2.74 8.31 1.32
C GLU A 13 1.45 8.05 2.10
N GLU A 14 0.79 9.09 2.63
CA GLU A 14 -0.53 9.00 3.27
C GLU A 14 -1.57 8.40 2.30
N ILE A 15 -1.59 8.89 1.05
CA ILE A 15 -2.47 8.36 0.00
C ILE A 15 -2.17 6.88 -0.29
N TYR A 16 -0.88 6.51 -0.39
CA TYR A 16 -0.48 5.14 -0.66
C TYR A 16 -0.86 4.19 0.50
N ILE A 17 -0.63 4.60 1.75
CA ILE A 17 -1.03 3.84 2.94
C ILE A 17 -2.55 3.65 2.97
N ASN A 18 -3.33 4.68 2.63
CA ASN A 18 -4.80 4.56 2.55
C ASN A 18 -5.25 3.57 1.46
N GLN A 19 -4.54 3.50 0.33
CA GLN A 19 -4.80 2.53 -0.74
C GLN A 19 -4.51 1.09 -0.28
N LEU A 20 -3.41 0.88 0.43
CA LEU A 20 -3.07 -0.42 1.03
C LEU A 20 -4.06 -0.81 2.14
N GLU A 21 -4.48 0.14 2.97
CA GLU A 21 -5.51 -0.09 3.99
C GLU A 21 -6.82 -0.56 3.34
N ALA A 22 -7.23 0.06 2.23
CA ALA A 22 -8.42 -0.34 1.48
C ALA A 22 -8.33 -1.77 0.93
N LEU A 23 -7.14 -2.26 0.56
CA LEU A 23 -6.89 -3.66 0.20
C LEU A 23 -7.00 -4.59 1.42
N LEU A 24 -6.49 -4.19 2.58
CA LEU A 24 -6.48 -5.02 3.78
C LEU A 24 -7.85 -5.10 4.48
N LEU A 25 -8.71 -4.11 4.26
CA LEU A 25 -10.06 -4.04 4.84
C LEU A 25 -10.93 -5.26 4.49
N PRO A 26 -11.08 -5.69 3.22
CA PRO A 26 -11.79 -6.92 2.86
C PRO A 26 -11.04 -8.21 3.25
N MET A 27 -9.71 -8.17 3.41
CA MET A 27 -8.94 -9.36 3.77
C MET A 27 -9.39 -9.97 5.10
N LYS A 28 -9.69 -9.14 6.11
CA LYS A 28 -10.14 -9.60 7.43
C LYS A 28 -11.45 -10.41 7.38
N PRO A 29 -12.56 -9.90 6.81
CA PRO A 29 -13.79 -10.68 6.68
C PRO A 29 -13.61 -11.87 5.73
N LEU A 30 -12.82 -11.77 4.66
CA LEU A 30 -12.53 -12.92 3.79
C LEU A 30 -11.83 -14.05 4.55
N LYS A 31 -10.85 -13.76 5.40
CA LYS A 31 -10.22 -14.77 6.27
C LYS A 31 -11.20 -15.36 7.27
N ALA A 32 -12.07 -14.53 7.84
CA ALA A 32 -13.07 -14.99 8.81
C ALA A 32 -14.12 -15.91 8.15
N THR A 33 -14.56 -15.62 6.92
CA THR A 33 -15.50 -16.49 6.20
C THR A 33 -14.83 -17.78 5.74
N ALA A 34 -13.52 -17.78 5.48
CA ALA A 34 -12.77 -18.97 5.07
C ALA A 34 -12.80 -20.12 6.11
N THR A 35 -13.04 -19.81 7.40
CA THR A 35 -13.18 -20.81 8.48
C THR A 35 -14.63 -21.25 8.73
N THR A 36 -15.59 -20.72 7.96
CA THR A 36 -17.02 -21.06 8.08
C THR A 36 -17.43 -22.14 7.09
N SER A 37 -18.66 -22.66 7.23
CA SER A 37 -19.22 -23.67 6.33
C SER A 37 -19.47 -23.19 4.89
N GLN A 38 -19.40 -21.87 4.64
CA GLN A 38 -19.57 -21.26 3.31
C GLN A 38 -18.46 -20.23 3.06
N PRO A 39 -17.23 -20.69 2.74
CA PRO A 39 -16.12 -19.80 2.48
C PRO A 39 -16.32 -19.02 1.18
N VAL A 40 -16.08 -17.71 1.22
CA VAL A 40 -16.07 -16.87 0.00
C VAL A 40 -14.85 -17.21 -0.85
N LEU A 41 -13.71 -17.31 -0.18
CA LEU A 41 -12.44 -17.76 -0.72
C LEU A 41 -11.78 -18.74 0.24
N THR A 42 -10.91 -19.60 -0.29
CA THR A 42 -10.04 -20.44 0.54
C THR A 42 -8.94 -19.59 1.18
N ILE A 43 -8.42 -20.04 2.33
CA ILE A 43 -7.29 -19.38 3.01
C ILE A 43 -6.10 -19.24 2.06
N GLN A 44 -5.81 -20.28 1.25
CA GLN A 44 -4.72 -20.26 0.28
C GLN A 44 -4.90 -19.19 -0.80
N GLN A 45 -6.12 -19.03 -1.34
CA GLN A 45 -6.41 -17.97 -2.32
C GLN A 45 -6.22 -16.58 -1.70
N ILE A 46 -6.69 -16.39 -0.47
CA ILE A 46 -6.53 -15.12 0.25
C ILE A 46 -5.04 -14.84 0.50
N GLU A 47 -4.29 -15.82 0.97
CA GLU A 47 -2.84 -15.66 1.20
C GLU A 47 -2.08 -15.38 -0.09
N THR A 48 -2.51 -15.93 -1.21
CA THR A 48 -1.94 -15.66 -2.54
C THR A 48 -2.26 -14.25 -3.01
N ILE A 49 -3.52 -13.81 -2.91
CA ILE A 49 -3.95 -12.47 -3.36
C ILE A 49 -3.32 -11.38 -2.49
N PHE A 50 -3.32 -11.56 -1.17
CA PHE A 50 -2.83 -10.56 -0.20
C PHE A 50 -1.38 -10.80 0.24
N TYR A 51 -0.63 -11.62 -0.50
CA TYR A 51 0.75 -11.97 -0.19
C TYR A 51 1.59 -10.71 -0.03
N LYS A 52 2.28 -10.56 1.11
CA LYS A 52 3.17 -9.41 1.43
C LYS A 52 2.51 -8.02 1.47
N ILE A 53 1.20 -7.88 1.24
CA ILE A 53 0.52 -6.57 1.31
C ILE A 53 0.52 -6.03 2.73
N GLN A 54 0.26 -6.88 3.73
CA GLN A 54 0.32 -6.50 5.15
C GLN A 54 1.73 -6.02 5.53
N ASP A 55 2.76 -6.76 5.13
CA ASP A 55 4.16 -6.41 5.40
C ASP A 55 4.51 -5.04 4.77
N ILE A 56 4.12 -4.83 3.51
CA ILE A 56 4.34 -3.56 2.80
C ILE A 56 3.61 -2.39 3.50
N TYR A 57 2.36 -2.60 3.91
CA TYR A 57 1.59 -1.60 4.65
C TYR A 57 2.31 -1.20 5.94
N GLU A 58 2.76 -2.17 6.74
CA GLU A 58 3.43 -1.90 8.01
C GLU A 58 4.76 -1.16 7.82
N ILE A 59 5.55 -1.54 6.83
CA ILE A 59 6.80 -0.85 6.47
C ILE A 59 6.54 0.63 6.16
N HIS A 60 5.57 0.91 5.29
CA HIS A 60 5.24 2.27 4.86
C HIS A 60 4.57 3.07 5.98
N LYS A 61 3.71 2.43 6.78
CA LYS A 61 3.04 3.04 7.92
C LYS A 61 4.04 3.43 9.00
N GLU A 62 4.95 2.54 9.35
CA GLU A 62 6.04 2.81 10.30
C GLU A 62 6.92 3.96 9.78
N PHE A 63 7.31 3.92 8.51
CA PHE A 63 8.12 4.96 7.90
C PHE A 63 7.42 6.33 7.94
N TYR A 64 6.13 6.39 7.58
CA TYR A 64 5.32 7.60 7.66
C TYR A 64 5.19 8.12 9.09
N ASP A 65 4.89 7.26 10.07
CA ASP A 65 4.69 7.65 11.47
C ASP A 65 5.99 8.19 12.09
N ASN A 66 7.16 7.72 11.64
CA ASN A 66 8.48 8.25 12.03
C ASN A 66 8.85 9.55 11.29
N LEU A 67 8.44 9.69 10.02
CA LEU A 67 8.80 10.83 9.17
C LEU A 67 7.89 12.05 9.40
N CYS A 68 6.59 11.83 9.58
CA CYS A 68 5.57 12.87 9.77
C CYS A 68 5.93 13.87 10.90
N PRO A 69 6.22 13.45 12.14
CA PRO A 69 6.54 14.38 13.22
C PRO A 69 7.83 15.17 12.94
N LYS A 70 8.83 14.55 12.30
CA LYS A 70 10.09 15.21 11.92
C LYS A 70 9.89 16.28 10.85
N VAL A 71 8.94 16.09 9.93
CA VAL A 71 8.62 17.09 8.90
C VAL A 71 7.72 18.21 9.45
N GLN A 72 6.82 17.90 10.39
CA GLN A 72 6.01 18.89 11.08
C GLN A 72 6.87 19.79 11.98
N GLN A 73 7.71 19.18 12.84
CA GLN A 73 8.71 19.87 13.66
C GLN A 73 10.04 19.99 12.90
N TRP A 74 9.98 20.62 11.72
CA TRP A 74 11.12 20.71 10.82
C TRP A 74 12.32 21.38 11.49
N ASP A 75 13.42 20.62 11.61
CA ASP A 75 14.73 21.12 12.01
C ASP A 75 15.77 20.72 10.94
N SER A 76 16.49 21.71 10.43
CA SER A 76 17.56 21.56 9.43
C SER A 76 18.72 20.65 9.88
N GLN A 77 18.91 20.44 11.19
CA GLN A 77 19.94 19.56 11.74
C GLN A 77 19.51 18.09 11.82
N VAL A 78 18.22 17.79 11.68
CA VAL A 78 17.70 16.43 11.81
C VAL A 78 18.05 15.61 10.56
N THR A 79 18.80 14.53 10.78
CA THR A 79 19.07 13.54 9.74
C THR A 79 17.92 12.53 9.66
N MET A 80 17.42 12.31 8.45
CA MET A 80 16.35 11.35 8.16
C MET A 80 16.85 10.17 7.32
N GLY A 81 18.13 10.15 6.95
CA GLY A 81 18.73 9.12 6.10
C GLY A 81 18.54 7.70 6.65
N HIS A 82 18.61 7.53 7.98
CA HIS A 82 18.39 6.22 8.63
C HIS A 82 16.98 5.66 8.38
N LEU A 83 15.96 6.51 8.26
CA LEU A 83 14.59 6.08 7.95
C LEU A 83 14.51 5.52 6.53
N PHE A 84 15.16 6.20 5.58
CA PHE A 84 15.23 5.74 4.19
C PHE A 84 16.11 4.49 4.03
N GLN A 85 17.20 4.38 4.80
CA GLN A 85 18.01 3.16 4.85
C GLN A 85 17.22 1.97 5.37
N LYS A 86 16.40 2.18 6.42
CA LYS A 86 15.49 1.15 6.94
C LYS A 86 14.49 0.72 5.87
N LEU A 87 13.82 1.67 5.21
CA LEU A 87 12.92 1.38 4.10
C LEU A 87 13.62 0.58 2.98
N ALA A 88 14.84 0.99 2.60
CA ALA A 88 15.65 0.30 1.60
C ALA A 88 16.00 -1.14 2.01
N SER A 89 16.32 -1.36 3.29
CA SER A 89 16.63 -2.71 3.81
C SER A 89 15.43 -3.66 3.72
N GLN A 90 14.21 -3.13 3.73
CA GLN A 90 12.97 -3.89 3.68
C GLN A 90 12.41 -4.05 2.25
N LEU A 91 13.11 -3.55 1.23
CA LEU A 91 12.73 -3.73 -0.19
C LEU A 91 12.72 -5.20 -0.64
N GLY A 92 13.34 -6.11 0.11
CA GLY A 92 13.22 -7.55 -0.13
C GLY A 92 11.77 -8.05 -0.14
N VAL A 93 10.88 -7.41 0.63
CA VAL A 93 9.45 -7.70 0.65
C VAL A 93 8.78 -7.39 -0.69
N TYR A 94 9.19 -6.30 -1.35
CA TYR A 94 8.69 -5.93 -2.68
C TYR A 94 9.04 -6.95 -3.74
N LYS A 95 10.25 -7.53 -3.67
CA LYS A 95 10.64 -8.60 -4.59
C LYS A 95 9.69 -9.80 -4.46
N ALA A 96 9.46 -10.27 -3.23
CA ALA A 96 8.54 -11.37 -2.97
C ALA A 96 7.10 -11.05 -3.42
N PHE A 97 6.65 -9.80 -3.25
CA PHE A 97 5.36 -9.34 -3.77
C PHE A 97 5.30 -9.39 -5.30
N VAL A 98 6.31 -8.84 -5.99
CA VAL A 98 6.37 -8.78 -7.46
C VAL A 98 6.44 -10.18 -8.07
N ASP A 99 7.21 -11.09 -7.46
CA ASP A 99 7.32 -12.48 -7.90
C ASP A 99 5.96 -13.20 -7.85
N ASN A 100 5.13 -12.89 -6.83
CA ASN A 100 3.79 -13.44 -6.67
C ASN A 100 2.69 -12.63 -7.39
N TYR A 101 2.95 -11.39 -7.82
CA TYR A 101 1.92 -10.47 -8.34
C TYR A 101 1.09 -11.06 -9.47
N LYS A 102 1.73 -11.75 -10.44
CA LYS A 102 1.01 -12.40 -11.54
C LYS A 102 0.05 -13.47 -11.03
N VAL A 103 0.49 -14.29 -10.08
CA VAL A 103 -0.32 -15.36 -9.48
C VAL A 103 -1.45 -14.76 -8.65
N ALA A 104 -1.19 -13.69 -7.89
CA ALA A 104 -2.20 -12.95 -7.15
C ALA A 104 -3.30 -12.40 -8.07
N LEU A 105 -2.91 -11.81 -9.20
CA LEU A 105 -3.83 -11.23 -10.18
C LEU A 105 -4.70 -12.30 -10.85
N GLU A 106 -4.09 -13.38 -11.33
CA GLU A 106 -4.85 -14.50 -11.92
C GLU A 106 -5.79 -15.16 -10.90
N THR A 107 -5.34 -15.30 -9.65
CA THR A 107 -6.16 -15.86 -8.57
C THR A 107 -7.33 -14.94 -8.27
N ALA A 108 -7.09 -13.64 -8.13
CA ALA A 108 -8.12 -12.63 -7.95
C ALA A 108 -9.18 -12.68 -9.05
N GLU A 109 -8.75 -12.73 -10.32
CA GLU A 109 -9.66 -12.76 -11.47
C GLU A 109 -10.51 -14.04 -11.49
N LYS A 110 -9.89 -15.22 -11.31
CA LYS A 110 -10.62 -16.50 -11.22
C LYS A 110 -11.61 -16.51 -10.07
N CYS A 111 -11.23 -15.95 -8.92
CA CYS A 111 -12.07 -15.87 -7.74
C CYS A 111 -13.26 -14.91 -7.96
N SER A 112 -13.03 -13.80 -8.66
CA SER A 112 -14.07 -12.83 -9.01
C SER A 112 -15.11 -13.46 -9.94
N GLN A 113 -14.66 -14.18 -10.97
CA GLN A 113 -15.56 -14.89 -11.88
C GLN A 113 -16.32 -16.05 -11.21
N SER A 114 -15.72 -16.68 -10.20
CA SER A 114 -16.33 -17.84 -9.52
C SER A 114 -17.25 -17.47 -8.36
N ASN A 115 -17.09 -16.28 -7.76
CA ASN A 115 -17.84 -15.87 -6.58
C ASN A 115 -18.32 -14.42 -6.66
N ASN A 116 -19.64 -14.24 -6.83
CA ASN A 116 -20.29 -12.93 -6.90
C ASN A 116 -20.05 -12.03 -5.67
N GLN A 117 -19.84 -12.60 -4.48
CA GLN A 117 -19.52 -11.81 -3.29
C GLN A 117 -18.09 -11.27 -3.38
N PHE A 118 -17.14 -12.08 -3.85
CA PHE A 118 -15.78 -11.63 -4.07
C PHE A 118 -15.69 -10.63 -5.22
N GLN A 119 -16.44 -10.85 -6.30
CA GLN A 119 -16.53 -9.91 -7.42
C GLN A 119 -16.93 -8.50 -6.96
N LYS A 120 -18.01 -8.41 -6.17
CA LYS A 120 -18.44 -7.13 -5.60
C LYS A 120 -17.36 -6.50 -4.74
N ILE A 121 -16.68 -7.30 -3.91
CA ILE A 121 -15.57 -6.81 -3.10
C ILE A 121 -14.43 -6.31 -3.99
N SER A 122 -14.07 -7.02 -5.05
CA SER A 122 -12.96 -6.65 -5.94
C SER A 122 -13.27 -5.42 -6.79
N GLU A 123 -14.52 -5.18 -7.15
CA GLU A 123 -14.95 -4.04 -7.97
C GLU A 123 -15.26 -2.79 -7.13
N GLU A 124 -15.70 -2.96 -5.87
CA GLU A 124 -16.17 -1.88 -5.00
C GLU A 124 -15.21 -1.56 -3.83
N LEU A 125 -13.89 -1.70 -4.02
CA LEU A 125 -12.96 -1.27 -2.96
C LEU A 125 -12.99 0.25 -2.81
N LYS A 126 -13.41 0.68 -1.62
CA LYS A 126 -13.50 2.10 -1.26
C LYS A 126 -12.16 2.58 -0.75
N VAL A 127 -11.47 3.39 -1.56
CA VAL A 127 -10.31 4.15 -1.10
C VAL A 127 -10.81 5.47 -0.49
N LYS A 128 -10.22 5.89 0.63
CA LYS A 128 -10.50 7.23 1.20
C LYS A 128 -9.92 8.28 0.23
N GLY A 129 -10.79 9.13 -0.32
CA GLY A 129 -10.39 10.29 -1.11
C GLY A 129 -9.68 11.36 -0.26
N PRO A 130 -9.01 12.34 -0.89
CA PRO A 130 -8.35 13.44 -0.18
C PRO A 130 -9.35 14.23 0.69
N LYS A 131 -8.86 14.65 1.87
CA LYS A 131 -9.59 15.18 3.05
C LYS A 131 -10.59 16.34 2.80
N ASP A 132 -10.64 16.93 1.61
CA ASP A 132 -11.50 18.09 1.30
C ASP A 132 -12.84 17.75 0.62
N SER A 133 -13.16 16.47 0.43
CA SER A 133 -14.43 16.07 -0.20
C SER A 133 -15.20 15.11 0.70
N LYS A 134 -16.25 15.65 1.35
CA LYS A 134 -17.07 14.97 2.37
C LYS A 134 -17.74 13.66 1.91
N ASP A 135 -17.68 13.30 0.61
CA ASP A 135 -18.32 12.10 0.05
C ASP A 135 -17.55 11.45 -1.12
N SER A 136 -16.24 11.65 -1.29
CA SER A 136 -15.50 11.02 -2.42
C SER A 136 -14.77 9.74 -2.02
N HIS A 137 -15.53 8.65 -1.82
CA HIS A 137 -14.94 7.32 -1.98
C HIS A 137 -14.84 7.03 -3.48
N THR A 138 -13.63 7.03 -4.02
CA THR A 138 -13.42 6.50 -5.37
C THR A 138 -13.46 4.98 -5.28
N SER A 139 -14.37 4.34 -6.00
CA SER A 139 -14.31 2.90 -6.23
C SER A 139 -13.10 2.60 -7.10
N VAL A 140 -12.23 1.75 -6.59
CA VAL A 140 -11.04 1.29 -7.32
C VAL A 140 -11.08 -0.22 -7.34
N THR A 141 -10.72 -0.83 -8.46
CA THR A 141 -10.69 -2.28 -8.52
C THR A 141 -9.47 -2.83 -7.76
N MET A 142 -9.58 -4.05 -7.27
CA MET A 142 -8.51 -4.71 -6.53
C MET A 142 -7.25 -4.86 -7.38
N GLU A 143 -7.37 -5.15 -8.67
CA GLU A 143 -6.24 -5.25 -9.61
C GLU A 143 -5.48 -3.93 -9.70
N ALA A 144 -6.20 -2.81 -9.78
CA ALA A 144 -5.62 -1.48 -9.83
C ALA A 144 -4.90 -1.13 -8.53
N LEU A 145 -5.39 -1.60 -7.38
CA LEU A 145 -4.73 -1.42 -6.09
C LEU A 145 -3.52 -2.35 -5.92
N LEU A 146 -3.59 -3.61 -6.38
CA LEU A 146 -2.48 -4.55 -6.37
C LEU A 146 -1.30 -4.08 -7.23
N TYR A 147 -1.54 -3.23 -8.23
CA TYR A 147 -0.46 -2.60 -9.01
C TYR A 147 0.24 -1.46 -8.27
N LYS A 148 -0.40 -0.82 -7.26
CA LYS A 148 0.14 0.37 -6.59
C LYS A 148 1.50 0.15 -5.92
N PRO A 149 1.80 -0.99 -5.25
CA PRO A 149 3.13 -1.24 -4.71
C PRO A 149 4.24 -1.23 -5.77
N ILE A 150 3.97 -1.74 -6.97
CA ILE A 150 4.92 -1.78 -8.08
C ILE A 150 5.17 -0.36 -8.60
N ASP A 151 4.09 0.42 -8.80
CA ASP A 151 4.19 1.83 -9.18
C ASP A 151 4.87 2.68 -8.08
N ARG A 152 4.65 2.37 -6.81
CA ARG A 152 5.27 3.09 -5.68
C ARG A 152 6.77 2.84 -5.62
N VAL A 153 7.22 1.59 -5.69
CA VAL A 153 8.66 1.27 -5.55
C VAL A 153 9.47 1.90 -6.69
N THR A 154 8.91 1.94 -7.91
CA THR A 154 9.55 2.60 -9.05
C THR A 154 9.63 4.11 -8.85
N ARG A 155 8.56 4.78 -8.38
CA ARG A 155 8.56 6.23 -8.13
C ARG A 155 9.37 6.68 -6.90
N SER A 156 9.43 5.88 -5.84
CA SER A 156 10.17 6.21 -4.62
C SER A 156 11.68 6.38 -4.87
N THR A 157 12.24 5.68 -5.86
CA THR A 157 13.64 5.88 -6.28
C THR A 157 13.91 7.28 -6.81
N LEU A 158 12.96 7.88 -7.53
CA LEU A 158 13.08 9.24 -8.06
C LEU A 158 13.08 10.28 -6.94
N VAL A 159 12.21 10.12 -5.96
CA VAL A 159 12.12 11.04 -4.81
C VAL A 159 13.39 10.97 -3.95
N LEU A 160 13.93 9.78 -3.73
CA LEU A 160 15.21 9.59 -3.05
C LEU A 160 16.36 10.31 -3.77
N HIS A 161 16.40 10.20 -5.10
CA HIS A 161 17.40 10.86 -5.93
C HIS A 161 17.28 12.39 -5.86
N ASP A 162 16.05 12.93 -5.86
CA ASP A 162 15.82 14.37 -5.72
C ASP A 162 16.12 14.88 -4.30
N LEU A 163 15.87 14.09 -3.26
CA LEU A 163 16.27 14.41 -1.89
C LEU A 163 17.80 14.44 -1.73
N LEU A 164 18.53 13.53 -2.39
CA LEU A 164 19.99 13.53 -2.41
C LEU A 164 20.55 14.77 -3.11
N LYS A 165 19.95 15.20 -4.24
CA LYS A 165 20.35 16.46 -4.92
C LYS A 165 20.19 17.72 -4.07
N HIS A 166 19.34 17.68 -3.04
CA HIS A 166 19.03 18.82 -2.18
C HIS A 166 19.55 18.66 -0.74
N THR A 167 20.44 17.69 -0.51
CA THR A 167 21.14 17.51 0.75
C THR A 167 22.64 17.81 0.50
N PRO A 168 23.21 18.89 1.07
CA PRO A 168 24.62 19.24 0.89
C PRO A 168 25.58 18.24 1.53
#